data_AF-A0A6M3XN31-F1
#
_entry.id   AF-A0A6M3XN31-F1
#
_cell.length_a   1.000
_cell.length_b   1.000
_cell.length_c   1.000
_cell.angle_alpha   90.00
_cell.angle_beta   90.00
_cell.angle_gamma   90.00
#
_symmetry.space_group_name_H-M   'P 1'
#
loop_
_entity.id
_entity.type
_entity.pdbx_description
1 polymer ?
#
loop_
_entity_poly.entity_id
_entity_poly.type
_entity_poly.pdbx_seq_one_letter_code
_entity_poly.pdbx_strand_id
1 'polypeptide(L)'
;MENYQDLKIRQQKELNDFEGIFFAFNNEQFKEGMEKVGLTIEDKKQIFSLSAGGYIRKDRSSAFSAMFKRHAEEKNTRKQEEKFLFDSLVYELQNHEFCITLDTADALNALGYNKEDIDPKIMKKAIAEVMQEVNA
;
A
#
# COMPACT_ATOMS: atom_id res chain seq x y z
N MET A 1 1.19 -19.19 -8.63
CA MET A 1 1.72 -18.09 -7.81
C MET A 1 0.60 -17.08 -7.65
N GLU A 2 0.47 -16.49 -6.46
CA GLU A 2 -0.44 -15.37 -6.17
C GLU A 2 -0.24 -14.24 -7.20
N ASN A 3 -1.26 -13.53 -7.70
CA ASN A 3 -1.02 -12.38 -8.60
C ASN A 3 -0.73 -11.08 -7.80
N TYR A 4 -0.52 -9.94 -8.47
CA TYR A 4 -0.25 -8.67 -7.78
C TYR A 4 -1.41 -8.20 -6.90
N GLN A 5 -2.65 -8.32 -7.40
CA GLN A 5 -3.85 -7.92 -6.68
C GLN A 5 -4.10 -8.80 -5.47
N ASP A 6 -3.96 -10.13 -5.62
CA ASP A 6 -4.09 -11.09 -4.53
C ASP A 6 -3.09 -10.78 -3.40
N LEU A 7 -1.82 -10.47 -3.76
CA LEU A 7 -0.81 -10.04 -2.80
C LEU A 7 -1.25 -8.77 -2.06
N LYS A 8 -1.70 -7.73 -2.76
CA LYS A 8 -2.18 -6.48 -2.13
C LYS A 8 -3.38 -6.75 -1.21
N ILE A 9 -4.34 -7.57 -1.63
CA ILE A 9 -5.52 -7.92 -0.83
C ILE A 9 -5.10 -8.63 0.45
N ARG A 10 -4.19 -9.61 0.36
CA ARG A 10 -3.69 -10.34 1.53
C ARG A 10 -2.94 -9.41 2.49
N GLN A 11 -2.05 -8.57 1.98
CA GLN A 11 -1.27 -7.63 2.81
C GLN A 11 -2.17 -6.55 3.43
N GLN A 12 -3.15 -6.03 2.69
CA GLN A 12 -4.14 -5.09 3.22
C GLN A 12 -5.00 -5.73 4.30
N LYS A 13 -5.40 -7.00 4.13
CA LYS A 13 -6.12 -7.74 5.16
C LYS A 13 -5.26 -7.89 6.42
N GLU A 14 -3.98 -8.22 6.28
CA GLU A 14 -3.07 -8.32 7.42
C GLU A 14 -2.94 -6.98 8.18
N LEU A 15 -2.86 -5.86 7.46
CA LEU A 15 -2.88 -4.52 8.07
C LEU A 15 -4.21 -4.20 8.77
N ASN A 16 -5.34 -4.53 8.15
CA ASN A 16 -6.68 -4.27 8.71
C ASN A 16 -6.94 -5.07 9.99
N ASP A 17 -6.41 -6.30 10.04
CA ASP A 17 -6.55 -7.21 11.18
C ASP A 17 -5.47 -6.99 12.25
N PHE A 18 -4.51 -6.08 12.02
CA PHE A 18 -3.40 -5.85 12.94
C PHE A 18 -3.92 -5.34 14.29
N GLU A 19 -3.47 -5.96 15.38
CA GLU A 19 -3.92 -5.59 16.72
C GLU A 19 -3.20 -4.34 17.23
N GLY A 20 -3.95 -3.42 17.84
CA GLY A 20 -3.39 -2.22 18.45
C GLY A 20 -3.13 -1.06 17.49
N ILE A 21 -3.58 -1.15 16.23
CA ILE A 21 -3.71 -0.02 15.30
C ILE A 21 -5.16 0.46 15.22
N PHE A 22 -5.35 1.76 15.02
CA PHE A 22 -6.62 2.36 14.68
C PHE A 22 -6.42 3.62 13.83
N PHE A 23 -7.51 4.10 13.21
CA PHE A 23 -7.50 5.31 12.39
C PHE A 23 -8.55 6.29 12.91
N ALA A 24 -8.18 7.56 12.99
CA ALA A 24 -9.06 8.62 13.44
C ALA A 24 -8.75 9.95 12.73
N PHE A 25 -9.79 10.57 12.19
CA PHE A 25 -9.76 11.84 11.46
C PHE A 25 -10.50 12.95 12.21
N ASN A 26 -11.09 12.63 13.37
CA ASN A 26 -11.69 13.57 14.30
C ASN A 26 -11.54 13.06 15.75
N ASN A 27 -11.95 13.88 16.71
CA ASN A 27 -11.79 13.56 18.14
C ASN A 27 -12.67 12.40 18.61
N GLU A 28 -13.85 12.20 18.01
CA GLU A 28 -14.77 11.11 18.37
C GLU A 28 -14.17 9.76 17.96
N GLN A 29 -13.73 9.65 16.71
CA GLN A 29 -13.01 8.48 16.21
C GLN A 29 -11.72 8.21 16.99
N PHE A 30 -11.02 9.25 17.45
CA PHE A 30 -9.81 9.08 18.26
C PHE A 30 -10.16 8.44 19.61
N LYS A 31 -11.24 8.87 20.26
CA LYS A 31 -11.71 8.27 21.51
C LYS A 31 -12.11 6.81 21.30
N GLU A 32 -12.93 6.52 20.31
CA GLU A 32 -13.35 5.14 19.97
C GLU A 32 -12.14 4.25 19.65
N GLY A 33 -11.17 4.79 18.93
CA GLY A 33 -9.94 4.09 18.57
C GLY A 33 -9.07 3.75 19.78
N MET A 34 -8.90 4.68 20.72
CA MET A 34 -8.20 4.43 21.99
C MET A 34 -8.89 3.31 22.78
N GLU A 35 -10.21 3.35 22.90
CA GLU A 35 -11.00 2.32 23.58
C GLU A 35 -10.86 0.95 22.88
N LYS A 36 -10.91 0.92 21.55
CA LYS A 36 -10.73 -0.30 20.74
C LYS A 36 -9.38 -0.97 20.99
N VAL A 37 -8.33 -0.20 21.26
CA VAL A 37 -7.00 -0.74 21.57
C VAL A 37 -6.75 -0.92 23.07
N GLY A 38 -7.79 -0.78 23.89
CA GLY A 38 -7.76 -1.01 25.34
C GLY A 38 -7.08 0.10 26.13
N LEU A 39 -7.12 1.35 25.64
CA LEU A 39 -6.53 2.53 26.27
C LEU A 39 -7.59 3.61 26.51
N THR A 40 -7.31 4.56 27.41
CA THR A 40 -8.17 5.75 27.59
C THR A 40 -7.58 6.97 26.88
N ILE A 41 -8.34 8.06 26.74
CA ILE A 41 -7.86 9.28 26.09
C ILE A 41 -6.69 9.96 26.83
N GLU A 42 -6.44 9.59 28.08
CA GLU A 42 -5.32 10.04 28.91
C GLU A 42 -4.01 9.28 28.59
N ASP A 43 -4.12 8.07 28.04
CA ASP A 43 -3.00 7.17 27.73
C ASP A 43 -2.24 7.53 26.44
N LYS A 44 -2.28 8.79 25.99
CA LYS A 44 -1.64 9.24 24.74
C LYS A 44 -0.13 8.94 24.67
N LYS A 45 0.53 8.80 25.83
CA LYS A 45 1.96 8.43 25.90
C LYS A 45 2.22 6.97 25.52
N GLN A 46 1.19 6.13 25.44
CA GLN A 46 1.27 4.70 25.11
C GLN A 46 1.06 4.41 23.61
N ILE A 47 0.81 5.44 22.79
CA ILE A 47 0.65 5.32 21.33
C ILE A 47 1.72 6.10 20.57
N PHE A 48 1.94 5.73 19.31
CA PHE A 48 2.60 6.54 18.30
C PHE A 48 1.57 6.99 17.25
N SER A 49 1.75 8.21 16.71
CA SER A 49 1.08 8.62 15.49
C SER A 49 1.86 8.11 14.29
N LEU A 50 1.15 7.51 13.34
CA LEU A 50 1.68 7.04 12.05
C LEU A 50 1.52 8.09 10.94
N SER A 51 1.10 9.32 11.29
CA SER A 51 0.62 10.33 10.34
C SER A 51 -0.67 9.89 9.62
N ALA A 52 -1.25 10.79 8.80
CA ALA A 52 -2.46 10.52 8.01
C ALA A 52 -3.65 9.92 8.80
N GLY A 53 -3.75 10.24 10.09
CA GLY A 53 -4.81 9.74 10.98
C GLY A 53 -4.58 8.33 11.54
N GLY A 54 -3.47 7.66 11.25
CA GLY A 54 -3.13 6.36 11.81
C GLY A 54 -2.48 6.45 13.19
N TYR A 55 -2.84 5.54 14.09
CA TYR A 55 -2.28 5.45 15.44
C TYR A 55 -2.00 4.00 15.82
N ILE A 56 -0.93 3.76 16.57
CA ILE A 56 -0.57 2.42 17.01
C ILE A 56 -0.08 2.41 18.46
N ARG A 57 -0.39 1.36 19.21
CA ARG A 57 0.23 1.14 20.53
C ARG A 57 1.74 0.95 20.43
N LYS A 58 2.48 1.59 21.33
CA LYS A 58 3.96 1.54 21.33
C LYS A 58 4.51 0.12 21.46
N ASP A 59 3.87 -0.72 22.27
CA ASP A 59 4.25 -2.12 22.47
C ASP A 59 4.04 -3.01 21.23
N ARG A 60 3.24 -2.56 20.26
CA ARG A 60 3.01 -3.24 18.97
C ARG A 60 3.83 -2.67 17.81
N SER A 61 4.53 -1.56 18.02
CA SER A 61 5.27 -0.85 16.96
C SER A 61 6.36 -1.69 16.29
N SER A 62 7.04 -2.56 17.03
CA SER A 62 8.06 -3.47 16.49
C SER A 62 7.45 -4.52 15.57
N ALA A 63 6.35 -5.16 16.00
CA ALA A 63 5.62 -6.14 15.19
C ALA A 63 5.03 -5.51 13.92
N PHE A 64 4.54 -4.28 14.03
CA PHE A 64 4.03 -3.51 12.90
C PHE A 64 5.12 -3.19 11.88
N SER A 65 6.28 -2.72 12.35
CA SER A 65 7.43 -2.48 11.49
C SER A 65 7.92 -3.77 10.80
N ALA A 66 7.93 -4.90 11.52
CA ALA A 66 8.29 -6.20 10.96
C ALA A 66 7.30 -6.67 9.87
N MET A 67 6.00 -6.45 10.07
CA MET A 67 4.96 -6.75 9.07
C MET A 67 5.21 -5.96 7.77
N PHE A 68 5.40 -4.65 7.85
CA PHE A 68 5.68 -3.81 6.67
C PHE A 68 6.99 -4.19 5.99
N LYS A 69 8.03 -4.53 6.75
CA LYS A 69 9.30 -5.00 6.20
C LYS A 69 9.09 -6.29 5.39
N ARG A 70 8.39 -7.27 5.94
CA ARG A 70 8.07 -8.52 5.23
C ARG A 70 7.24 -8.25 3.98
N HIS A 71 6.24 -7.37 4.05
CA HIS A 71 5.44 -6.99 2.88
C HIS A 71 6.28 -6.38 1.75
N ALA A 72 7.21 -5.49 2.11
CA ALA A 72 8.12 -4.89 1.15
C ALA A 72 9.07 -5.93 0.53
N GLU A 73 9.61 -6.86 1.33
CA GLU A 73 10.46 -7.96 0.86
C GLU A 73 9.72 -8.93 -0.08
N GLU A 74 8.49 -9.32 0.27
CA GLU A 74 7.62 -10.13 -0.59
C GLU A 74 7.40 -9.43 -1.95
N LYS A 75 7.03 -8.15 -1.94
CA LYS A 75 6.81 -7.37 -3.17
C LYS A 75 8.11 -7.23 -3.98
N ASN A 76 9.23 -6.94 -3.32
CA ASN A 76 10.53 -6.73 -3.99
C ASN A 76 11.11 -7.99 -4.62
N THR A 77 10.91 -9.15 -3.99
CA THR A 77 11.35 -10.44 -4.54
C THR A 77 10.59 -10.75 -5.84
N ARG A 78 9.28 -10.53 -5.83
CA ARG A 78 8.40 -10.92 -6.93
C ARG A 78 8.44 -9.98 -8.13
N LYS A 79 8.83 -8.72 -7.93
CA LYS A 79 9.08 -7.76 -9.01
C LYS A 79 10.10 -8.21 -10.05
N GLN A 80 10.96 -9.18 -9.73
CA GLN A 80 11.89 -9.79 -10.69
C GLN A 80 11.19 -10.73 -11.68
N GLU A 81 9.96 -11.14 -11.39
CA GLU A 81 9.12 -11.95 -12.27
C GLU A 81 8.46 -11.02 -13.31
N GLU A 82 8.79 -11.18 -14.61
CA GLU A 82 8.29 -10.31 -15.69
C GLU A 82 6.77 -10.17 -15.68
N LYS A 83 6.04 -11.29 -15.49
CA LYS A 83 4.58 -11.27 -15.42
C LYS A 83 4.07 -10.45 -14.24
N PHE A 84 4.67 -10.64 -13.06
CA PHE A 84 4.25 -9.92 -11.86
C PHE A 84 4.53 -8.42 -12.00
N LEU A 85 5.68 -8.06 -12.57
CA LEU A 85 6.02 -6.67 -12.88
C LEU A 85 4.99 -6.06 -13.85
N PHE A 86 4.67 -6.74 -14.95
CA PHE A 86 3.65 -6.31 -15.89
C PHE A 86 2.28 -6.11 -15.24
N ASP A 87 1.78 -7.11 -14.51
CA ASP A 87 0.48 -7.03 -13.81
C ASP A 87 0.48 -5.85 -12.81
N SER A 88 1.59 -5.62 -12.11
CA SER A 88 1.72 -4.53 -11.14
C SER A 88 1.73 -3.15 -11.79
N LEU A 89 2.36 -3.01 -12.95
CA LEU A 89 2.37 -1.77 -13.73
C LEU A 89 0.97 -1.43 -14.23
N VAL A 90 0.26 -2.39 -14.83
CA VAL A 90 -1.11 -2.18 -15.32
C VAL A 90 -2.02 -1.74 -14.18
N TYR A 91 -1.98 -2.45 -13.05
CA TYR A 91 -2.82 -2.15 -11.90
C TYR A 91 -2.56 -0.75 -11.30
N GLU A 92 -1.29 -0.38 -11.08
CA GLU A 92 -0.99 0.94 -10.48
C GLU A 92 -1.21 2.07 -11.49
N LEU A 93 -0.97 1.87 -12.79
CA LEU A 93 -1.34 2.87 -13.82
C LEU A 93 -2.84 3.14 -13.84
N GLN A 94 -3.67 2.11 -13.69
CA GLN A 94 -5.12 2.28 -13.61
C GLN A 94 -5.55 3.02 -12.34
N ASN A 95 -5.03 2.62 -11.18
CA ASN A 95 -5.40 3.23 -9.90
C ASN A 95 -4.88 4.65 -9.71
N HIS A 96 -3.81 5.02 -10.42
CA HIS A 96 -3.30 6.39 -10.48
C HIS A 96 -3.80 7.15 -11.72
N GLU A 97 -4.93 6.70 -12.29
CA GLU A 97 -5.69 7.40 -13.32
C GLU A 97 -4.84 7.79 -14.54
N PHE A 98 -3.88 6.95 -14.93
CA PHE A 98 -2.96 7.22 -16.04
C PHE A 98 -3.68 7.57 -17.34
N CYS A 99 -4.85 6.95 -17.59
CA CYS A 99 -5.64 7.26 -18.79
C CYS A 99 -6.12 8.71 -18.86
N ILE A 100 -6.14 9.42 -17.74
CA ILE A 100 -6.49 10.84 -17.62
C ILE A 100 -5.21 11.69 -17.48
N THR A 101 -4.31 11.31 -16.57
CA THR A 101 -3.11 12.11 -16.24
C THR A 101 -2.04 12.01 -17.31
N LEU A 102 -1.98 10.89 -18.02
CA LEU A 102 -0.90 10.48 -18.93
C LEU A 102 0.49 10.51 -18.26
N ASP A 103 0.52 10.48 -16.92
CA ASP A 103 1.72 10.52 -16.10
C ASP A 103 1.90 9.20 -15.35
N THR A 104 3.05 8.55 -15.57
CA THR A 104 3.40 7.29 -14.93
C THR A 104 4.04 7.47 -13.55
N ALA A 105 4.36 8.71 -13.14
CA ALA A 105 5.17 8.98 -11.96
C ALA A 105 4.56 8.42 -10.66
N ASP A 106 3.27 8.66 -10.42
CA ASP A 106 2.61 8.18 -9.20
C ASP A 106 2.50 6.65 -9.16
N ALA A 107 2.19 6.02 -10.29
CA ALA A 107 2.15 4.56 -10.41
C ALA A 107 3.54 3.92 -10.14
N LEU A 108 4.59 4.51 -10.72
CA LEU A 108 5.97 4.07 -10.49
C LEU A 108 6.40 4.27 -9.03
N ASN A 109 6.04 5.40 -8.42
CA ASN A 109 6.31 5.68 -7.02
C ASN A 109 5.61 4.69 -6.08
N ALA A 110 4.36 4.32 -6.35
CA ALA A 110 3.64 3.29 -5.58
C ALA A 110 4.33 1.91 -5.66
N LEU A 111 4.93 1.62 -6.81
CA LEU A 111 5.76 0.43 -6.98
C LEU A 111 7.17 0.62 -6.38
N GLY A 112 7.63 1.83 -6.09
CA GLY A 112 8.99 2.08 -5.60
C GLY A 112 10.03 2.00 -6.71
N TYR A 113 9.67 2.48 -7.90
CA TYR A 113 10.51 2.58 -9.08
C TYR A 113 10.62 4.03 -9.55
N ASN A 114 11.75 4.34 -10.17
CA ASN A 114 11.87 5.45 -11.10
C ASN A 114 11.64 4.95 -12.53
N LYS A 115 11.48 5.89 -13.47
CA LYS A 115 11.25 5.55 -14.88
C LYS A 115 12.40 4.76 -15.49
N GLU A 116 13.62 5.01 -15.02
CA GLU A 116 14.85 4.38 -15.48
C GLU A 116 15.00 2.92 -15.00
N ASP A 117 14.25 2.53 -13.97
CA ASP A 117 14.31 1.17 -13.40
C ASP A 117 13.52 0.13 -14.21
N ILE A 118 12.72 0.59 -15.19
CA ILE A 118 11.79 -0.25 -15.95
C ILE A 118 12.24 -0.38 -17.41
N ASP A 119 12.23 -1.61 -17.95
CA ASP A 119 12.44 -1.82 -19.38
C ASP A 119 11.40 -1.03 -20.20
N PRO A 120 11.82 -0.13 -21.11
CA PRO A 120 10.89 0.62 -21.96
C PRO A 120 9.89 -0.27 -22.72
N LYS A 121 10.23 -1.51 -23.04
CA LYS A 121 9.34 -2.47 -23.71
C LYS A 121 8.19 -2.90 -22.81
N ILE A 122 8.47 -3.25 -21.55
CA ILE A 122 7.41 -3.68 -20.61
C ILE A 122 6.51 -2.51 -20.26
N MET A 123 7.08 -1.32 -20.06
CA MET A 123 6.32 -0.08 -19.81
C MET A 123 5.39 0.25 -20.98
N LYS A 124 5.90 0.21 -22.23
CA LYS A 124 5.08 0.45 -23.43
C LYS A 124 3.94 -0.55 -23.55
N LYS A 125 4.18 -1.82 -23.22
CA LYS A 125 3.15 -2.86 -23.21
C LYS A 125 2.07 -2.58 -22.16
N ALA A 126 2.47 -2.22 -20.93
CA ALA A 126 1.52 -1.90 -19.86
C ALA A 126 0.67 -0.68 -20.19
N ILE A 127 1.27 0.38 -20.74
CA ILE A 127 0.54 1.57 -21.22
C ILE A 127 -0.47 1.19 -22.31
N ALA A 128 -0.06 0.35 -23.27
CA ALA A 128 -0.97 -0.08 -24.33
C ALA A 128 -2.17 -0.86 -23.78
N GLU A 129 -1.96 -1.73 -22.79
CA GLU A 129 -3.03 -2.47 -22.10
C GLU A 129 -4.04 -1.51 -21.44
N VAL A 130 -3.56 -0.59 -20.61
CA VAL A 130 -4.40 0.38 -19.87
C VAL A 130 -5.20 1.26 -20.83
N MET A 131 -4.60 1.68 -21.95
CA MET A 131 -5.28 2.53 -22.93
C MET A 131 -6.27 1.75 -23.81
N GLN A 132 -6.10 0.44 -23.99
CA GLN A 132 -7.08 -0.39 -24.71
C GLN A 132 -8.35 -0.60 -23.89
N GLU A 133 -8.23 -0.85 -22.59
CA GLU A 133 -9.38 -1.05 -21.70
C GLU A 133 -10.28 0.19 -21.58
N VAL A 134 -9.74 1.40 -21.70
CA VAL A 134 -10.53 2.64 -21.69
C VAL A 134 -11.35 2.82 -22.98
N ASN A 135 -10.92 2.19 -24.07
CA ASN A 135 -11.55 2.31 -25.39
C ASN A 135 -12.44 1.11 -25.76
N ALA A 136 -12.61 0.15 -24.85
CA ALA A 136 -13.41 -1.07 -25.02
C ALA A 136 -14.81 -0.92 -24.40
#